data_AF-A0A164PUU7-F1
#
_entry.id   AF-A0A164PUU7-F1
#
_cell.length_a   1.000
_cell.length_b   1.000
_cell.length_c   1.000
_cell.angle_alpha   90.00
_cell.angle_beta   90.00
_cell.angle_gamma   90.00
#
_symmetry.space_group_name_H-M   'P 1'
#
loop_
_entity.id
_entity.type
_entity.pdbx_description
1 polymer ?
#
loop_
_entity_poly.entity_id
_entity_poly.type
_entity_poly.pdbx_seq_one_letter_code
_entity_poly.pdbx_strand_id
1 'polypeptide(L)'
;LTSLAGLFRNWFPQLWDHYVEMHQAVCSKEEYRYIDILAPRCPFFAMSQNFGPQAVSVRHKDIKNLVSGLCLIFVLGLFCHQNGGHVVLHEAKVLLEAPWGTILLIPSALVTHENLKILESEQRYVFTMYSAGGIWRYRDHGWMTDIEYAGL
;
A
#
# COMPACT_ATOMS: atom_id res chain seq x y z
N LEU A 1 0.15 13.91 -7.01
CA LEU A 1 1.23 12.89 -7.14
C LEU A 1 2.60 13.40 -6.71
N THR A 2 2.99 14.66 -7.01
CA THR A 2 4.27 15.26 -6.55
C THR A 2 4.44 15.27 -5.02
N SER A 3 3.35 15.44 -4.25
CA SER A 3 3.38 15.38 -2.78
C SER A 3 3.64 13.98 -2.22
N LEU A 4 3.27 12.93 -2.96
CA LEU A 4 3.31 11.55 -2.47
C LEU A 4 4.73 10.98 -2.46
N ALA A 5 5.39 11.09 -3.60
CA ALA A 5 6.79 10.72 -3.75
C ALA A 5 7.66 11.51 -2.76
N GLY A 6 7.35 12.80 -2.56
CA GLY A 6 7.99 13.64 -1.57
C GLY A 6 7.79 13.12 -0.14
N LEU A 7 6.57 12.75 0.26
CA LEU A 7 6.30 12.25 1.61
C LEU A 7 7.05 10.95 1.88
N PHE A 8 6.99 9.98 0.97
CA PHE A 8 7.71 8.72 1.12
C PHE A 8 9.22 8.98 1.17
N ARG A 9 9.77 9.66 0.16
CA ARG A 9 11.21 9.92 0.06
C ARG A 9 11.78 10.70 1.24
N ASN A 10 11.05 11.69 1.77
CA ASN A 10 11.55 12.55 2.84
C ASN A 10 11.52 11.84 4.20
N TRP A 11 10.44 11.10 4.51
CA TRP A 11 10.27 10.47 5.82
C TRP A 11 10.82 9.05 5.90
N PHE A 12 10.93 8.36 4.76
CA PHE A 12 11.41 6.98 4.66
C PHE A 12 12.43 6.81 3.52
N PRO A 13 13.55 7.56 3.52
CA PRO A 13 14.49 7.59 2.39
C PRO A 13 15.09 6.22 2.05
N GLN A 14 15.46 5.43 3.07
CA GLN A 14 16.03 4.09 2.84
C GLN A 14 15.03 3.13 2.18
N LEU A 15 13.77 3.19 2.61
CA LEU A 15 12.72 2.37 2.03
C LEU A 15 12.33 2.86 0.63
N TRP A 16 12.38 4.17 0.41
CA TRP A 16 12.23 4.75 -0.92
C TRP A 16 13.29 4.21 -1.88
N ASP A 17 14.57 4.25 -1.50
CA ASP A 17 15.66 3.74 -2.31
C ASP A 17 15.48 2.25 -2.61
N HIS A 18 15.06 1.45 -1.62
CA HIS A 18 14.75 0.03 -1.80
C HIS A 18 13.63 -0.24 -2.83
N TYR A 19 12.64 0.64 -2.91
CA TYR A 19 11.58 0.56 -3.92
C TYR A 19 12.08 1.00 -5.30
N VAL A 20 12.90 2.05 -5.36
CA VAL A 20 13.51 2.54 -6.62
C VAL A 20 14.43 1.49 -7.23
N GLU A 21 15.27 0.85 -6.42
CA GLU A 21 16.14 -0.26 -6.86
C GLU A 21 15.34 -1.40 -7.49
N MET A 22 14.20 -1.76 -6.89
CA MET A 22 13.32 -2.80 -7.43
C MET A 22 12.73 -2.37 -8.78
N HIS A 23 12.27 -1.12 -8.92
CA HIS A 23 11.78 -0.60 -10.20
C HIS A 23 12.87 -0.63 -11.28
N GLN A 24 14.07 -0.15 -10.96
CA GLN A 24 15.21 -0.19 -11.88
C GLN A 24 15.56 -1.62 -12.31
N ALA A 25 15.53 -2.56 -11.37
CA ALA A 25 15.78 -3.97 -11.65
C ALA A 25 14.73 -4.54 -12.62
N VAL A 26 13.44 -4.27 -12.44
CA VAL A 26 12.38 -4.69 -13.38
C VAL A 26 12.56 -4.03 -14.74
N CYS A 27 12.78 -2.71 -14.78
CA CYS A 27 12.93 -1.97 -16.03
C CYS A 27 14.20 -2.36 -16.82
N SER A 28 15.23 -2.89 -16.16
CA SER A 28 16.45 -3.35 -16.82
C SER A 28 16.29 -4.66 -17.60
N LYS A 29 15.19 -5.39 -17.39
CA LYS A 29 14.92 -6.69 -18.01
C LYS A 29 14.05 -6.51 -19.26
N GLU A 30 14.60 -6.85 -20.41
CA GLU A 30 13.88 -6.82 -21.70
C GLU A 30 12.60 -7.66 -21.68
N GLU A 31 12.61 -8.79 -20.96
CA GLU A 31 11.46 -9.67 -20.75
C GLU A 31 10.27 -8.96 -20.07
N TYR A 32 10.54 -7.89 -19.29
CA TYR A 32 9.53 -7.14 -18.54
C TYR A 32 9.25 -5.75 -19.13
N ARG A 33 9.72 -5.45 -20.35
CA ARG A 33 9.51 -4.15 -21.01
C ARG A 33 8.05 -3.74 -21.22
N TYR A 34 7.13 -4.68 -21.07
CA TYR A 34 5.68 -4.47 -21.18
C TYR A 34 4.99 -4.26 -19.83
N ILE A 35 5.73 -4.35 -18.72
CA ILE A 35 5.18 -4.03 -17.40
C ILE A 35 5.19 -2.52 -17.25
N ASP A 36 3.99 -1.94 -17.26
CA ASP A 36 3.81 -0.51 -17.02
C ASP A 36 4.02 -0.16 -15.54
N ILE A 37 4.61 1.01 -15.30
CA ILE A 37 4.61 1.64 -13.99
C ILE A 37 3.24 2.30 -13.74
N LEU A 38 2.78 2.32 -12.48
CA LEU A 38 1.48 2.91 -12.13
C LEU A 38 1.38 4.40 -12.50
N ALA A 39 2.44 5.15 -12.22
CA ALA A 39 2.57 6.56 -12.55
C ALA A 39 4.03 7.00 -12.44
N PRO A 40 4.45 8.05 -13.16
CA PRO A 40 5.79 8.63 -13.00
C PRO A 40 6.06 9.00 -11.53
N ARG A 41 7.19 8.51 -11.00
CA ARG A 41 7.63 8.71 -9.60
C ARG A 41 6.70 8.07 -8.55
N CYS A 42 5.90 7.07 -8.91
CA CYS A 42 5.21 6.23 -7.94
C CYS A 42 6.17 5.13 -7.45
N PRO A 43 6.37 4.96 -6.13
CA PRO A 43 7.22 3.87 -5.65
C PRO A 43 6.49 2.51 -5.72
N PHE A 44 5.15 2.51 -5.67
CA PHE A 44 4.36 1.29 -5.55
C PHE A 44 4.22 0.52 -6.87
N PHE A 45 4.06 -0.80 -6.78
CA PHE A 45 3.87 -1.70 -7.94
C PHE A 45 2.41 -2.04 -8.21
N ALA A 46 1.52 -1.86 -7.23
CA ALA A 46 0.10 -2.15 -7.37
C ALA A 46 -0.77 -1.07 -6.71
N MET A 47 -2.02 -1.00 -7.18
CA MET A 47 -3.06 -0.14 -6.61
C MET A 47 -4.39 -0.86 -6.61
N SER A 48 -5.26 -0.53 -5.65
CA SER A 48 -6.64 -1.00 -5.61
C SER A 48 -7.58 0.09 -5.10
N GLN A 49 -8.86 -0.08 -5.39
CA GLN A 49 -9.91 0.80 -4.90
C GLN A 49 -10.96 -0.02 -4.17
N ASN A 50 -11.21 0.34 -2.90
CA ASN A 50 -12.37 -0.16 -2.18
C ASN A 50 -13.55 0.75 -2.55
N PHE A 51 -14.43 0.22 -3.38
CA PHE A 51 -15.64 0.91 -3.79
C PHE A 51 -16.59 1.10 -2.60
N GLY A 52 -17.34 2.20 -2.65
CA GLY A 52 -18.28 2.59 -1.61
C GLY A 52 -19.70 2.09 -1.88
N PRO A 53 -20.73 2.73 -1.30
CA PRO A 53 -20.64 4.00 -0.56
C PRO A 53 -20.02 3.87 0.83
N GLN A 54 -19.87 2.66 1.39
CA GLN A 54 -19.38 2.48 2.76
C GLN A 54 -18.20 1.50 2.78
N ALA A 55 -17.09 1.92 2.18
CA ALA A 55 -15.87 1.09 2.14
C ALA A 55 -15.38 0.78 3.57
N VAL A 56 -15.52 -0.49 3.97
CA VAL A 56 -15.12 -1.00 5.28
C VAL A 56 -14.19 -2.19 5.09
N SER A 57 -12.99 -2.10 5.66
CA SER A 57 -12.09 -3.23 5.79
C SER A 57 -12.15 -3.77 7.21
N VAL A 58 -12.45 -5.06 7.33
CA VAL A 58 -12.41 -5.80 8.60
C VAL A 58 -10.98 -6.00 9.06
N ARG A 59 -10.76 -6.31 10.34
CA ARG A 59 -9.44 -6.62 10.90
C ARG A 59 -8.63 -7.62 10.07
N HIS A 60 -7.50 -7.17 9.53
CA HIS A 60 -6.60 -7.99 8.72
C HIS A 60 -5.15 -7.48 8.73
N LYS A 61 -4.26 -8.26 8.11
CA LYS A 61 -2.93 -7.83 7.63
C LYS A 61 -2.84 -8.09 6.15
N ASP A 62 -2.14 -7.23 5.42
CA ASP A 62 -1.82 -7.47 4.01
C ASP A 62 -0.62 -8.41 3.90
N ILE A 63 -0.79 -9.68 4.27
CA ILE A 63 0.30 -10.65 4.41
C ILE A 63 1.12 -10.89 3.13
N LYS A 64 0.61 -10.47 1.97
CA LYS A 64 1.31 -10.59 0.67
C LYS A 64 2.19 -9.37 0.36
N ASN A 65 2.01 -8.26 1.07
CA ASN A 65 2.80 -7.05 0.88
C ASN A 65 4.21 -7.23 1.44
N LEU A 66 5.15 -6.40 0.99
CA LEU A 66 6.50 -6.36 1.54
C LEU A 66 6.43 -6.05 3.04
N VAL A 67 6.99 -6.91 3.89
CA VAL A 67 6.86 -6.81 5.37
C VAL A 67 7.46 -5.52 5.92
N SER A 68 8.62 -5.10 5.39
CA SER A 68 9.26 -3.83 5.70
C SER A 68 8.67 -2.64 4.93
N GLY A 69 7.75 -2.92 4.00
CA GLY A 69 7.16 -1.95 3.09
C GLY A 69 6.09 -1.09 3.74
N LEU A 70 5.67 -0.07 2.99
CA LEU A 70 4.52 0.76 3.30
C LEU A 70 3.40 0.46 2.30
N CYS A 71 2.17 0.63 2.77
CA CYS A 71 0.97 0.76 1.98
C CYS A 71 0.46 2.18 2.16
N LEU A 72 0.03 2.76 1.06
CA LEU A 72 -0.64 4.03 1.03
C LEU A 72 -2.14 3.83 1.07
N ILE A 73 -2.82 4.61 1.89
CA ILE A 73 -4.27 4.71 1.95
C ILE A 73 -4.64 6.16 1.71
N PHE A 74 -5.44 6.41 0.67
CA PHE A 74 -6.03 7.71 0.38
C PHE A 74 -7.54 7.63 0.64
N VAL A 75 -7.97 8.37 1.65
CA VAL A 75 -9.36 8.35 2.12
C VAL A 75 -10.18 9.37 1.35
N LEU A 76 -11.31 8.93 0.81
CA LEU A 76 -12.21 9.74 -0.01
C LEU A 76 -13.65 9.62 0.52
N GLY A 77 -14.51 10.54 0.12
CA GLY A 77 -15.94 10.56 0.48
C GLY A 77 -16.32 11.72 1.38
N LEU A 78 -17.54 11.69 1.94
CA LEU A 78 -18.07 12.68 2.86
C LEU A 78 -18.70 11.95 4.05
N PHE A 79 -18.06 12.06 5.21
CA PHE A 79 -18.48 11.44 6.47
C PHE A 79 -17.90 12.24 7.65
N CYS A 80 -18.53 12.13 8.82
CA CYS A 80 -18.06 12.73 10.06
C CYS A 80 -16.96 11.85 10.68
N HIS A 81 -15.70 12.21 10.42
CA HIS A 81 -14.52 11.45 10.85
C HIS A 81 -14.34 11.37 12.37
N GLN A 82 -14.99 12.25 13.14
CA GLN A 82 -15.02 12.21 14.60
C GLN A 82 -15.96 11.12 15.14
N ASN A 83 -16.98 10.74 14.36
CA ASN A 83 -18.02 9.81 14.81
C ASN A 83 -17.82 8.39 14.26
N GLY A 84 -17.11 8.24 13.15
CA GLY A 84 -16.95 6.96 12.46
C GLY A 84 -15.80 6.98 11.46
N GLY A 85 -15.55 5.83 10.82
CA GLY A 85 -14.52 5.75 9.79
C GLY A 85 -13.07 5.79 10.29
N HIS A 86 -12.83 5.81 11.60
CA HIS A 86 -11.49 5.76 12.17
C HIS A 86 -10.66 4.58 11.62
N VAL A 87 -9.35 4.79 11.43
CA VAL A 87 -8.41 3.73 11.12
C VAL A 87 -7.83 3.21 12.42
N VAL A 88 -7.88 1.90 12.62
CA VAL A 88 -7.36 1.23 13.82
C VAL A 88 -6.04 0.56 13.46
N LEU A 89 -4.99 0.82 14.24
CA LEU A 89 -3.70 0.15 14.15
C LEU A 89 -3.45 -0.60 15.46
N HIS A 90 -3.69 -1.92 15.47
CA HIS A 90 -3.82 -2.68 16.71
C HIS A 90 -2.51 -2.79 17.50
N GLU A 91 -1.41 -3.18 16.86
CA GLU A 91 -0.10 -3.32 17.53
C GLU A 91 0.44 -1.97 18.01
N ALA A 92 0.15 -0.90 17.27
CA ALA A 92 0.50 0.48 17.68
C ALA A 92 -0.41 1.02 18.80
N LYS A 93 -1.57 0.38 19.05
CA LYS A 93 -2.62 0.87 19.95
C LYS A 93 -3.08 2.29 19.63
N VAL A 94 -3.18 2.59 18.32
CA VAL A 94 -3.59 3.91 17.82
C VAL A 94 -4.93 3.81 17.12
N LEU A 95 -5.80 4.77 17.42
CA LEU A 95 -7.00 5.07 16.67
C LEU A 95 -6.81 6.42 15.96
N LEU A 96 -6.89 6.44 14.63
CA LEU A 96 -6.69 7.65 13.83
C LEU A 96 -8.01 8.12 13.23
N GLU A 97 -8.36 9.38 13.47
CA GLU A 97 -9.30 10.09 12.62
C GLU A 97 -8.65 10.33 11.25
N ALA A 98 -9.34 9.96 10.18
CA ALA A 98 -8.85 10.12 8.82
C ALA A 98 -9.92 10.84 7.98
N PRO A 99 -10.00 12.18 8.02
CA PRO A 99 -10.94 12.94 7.19
C PRO A 99 -10.73 12.64 5.70
N TRP A 100 -11.76 12.92 4.90
CA TRP A 100 -11.64 12.87 3.45
C TRP A 100 -10.47 13.75 2.96
N GLY A 101 -9.72 13.26 1.98
CA GLY A 101 -8.47 13.90 1.53
C GLY A 101 -7.23 13.46 2.32
N THR A 102 -7.36 12.65 3.38
CA THR A 102 -6.21 12.16 4.15
C THR A 102 -5.42 11.10 3.39
N ILE A 103 -4.09 11.25 3.40
CA ILE A 103 -3.14 10.23 2.94
C ILE A 103 -2.44 9.65 4.16
N LEU A 104 -2.52 8.32 4.32
CA LEU A 104 -1.82 7.57 5.35
C LEU A 104 -0.77 6.66 4.68
N LEU A 105 0.40 6.54 5.30
CA LEU A 105 1.35 5.46 5.01
C LEU A 105 1.42 4.55 6.23
N ILE A 106 1.13 3.26 6.04
CA ILE A 106 1.15 2.27 7.13
C ILE A 106 1.94 1.02 6.72
N PRO A 107 2.62 0.34 7.66
CA PRO A 107 3.26 -0.94 7.39
C PRO A 107 2.22 -2.07 7.40
N SER A 108 1.39 -2.14 6.35
CA SER A 108 0.15 -2.93 6.34
C SER A 108 0.34 -4.45 6.41
N ALA A 109 1.51 -4.96 6.03
CA ALA A 109 1.89 -6.35 6.21
C ALA A 109 2.27 -6.69 7.67
N LEU A 110 2.80 -5.71 8.41
CA LEU A 110 3.30 -5.90 9.77
C LEU A 110 2.24 -5.63 10.83
N VAL A 111 1.42 -4.59 10.63
CA VAL A 111 0.43 -4.10 11.59
C VAL A 111 -0.97 -4.53 11.18
N THR A 112 -1.66 -5.20 12.11
CA THR A 112 -3.07 -5.52 11.98
C THR A 112 -3.84 -4.21 11.96
N HIS A 113 -4.71 -4.06 10.97
CA HIS A 113 -5.47 -2.84 10.79
C HIS A 113 -6.90 -3.11 10.30
N GLU A 114 -7.76 -2.13 10.56
CA GLU A 114 -9.14 -2.08 10.09
C GLU A 114 -9.58 -0.63 9.97
N ASN A 115 -10.74 -0.42 9.36
CA ASN A 115 -11.42 0.86 9.46
C ASN A 115 -12.84 0.69 9.98
N LEU A 116 -13.22 1.53 10.94
CA LEU A 116 -14.53 1.48 11.54
C LEU A 116 -15.61 1.86 10.52
N LYS A 117 -16.83 1.40 10.78
CA LYS A 117 -18.01 1.75 9.99
C LYS A 117 -18.28 3.27 10.08
N ILE A 118 -18.94 3.77 9.06
CA ILE A 118 -19.56 5.11 9.00
C ILE A 118 -21.07 4.96 9.09
N LEU A 119 -21.81 6.06 9.21
CA LEU A 119 -23.27 6.05 9.23
C LEU A 119 -23.85 5.67 7.86
N GLU A 120 -25.11 5.23 7.83
CA GLU A 120 -25.77 4.72 6.63
C GLU A 120 -25.92 5.76 5.51
N SER A 121 -26.12 7.03 5.88
CA SER A 121 -26.22 8.16 4.94
C SER A 121 -24.88 8.72 4.49
N GLU A 122 -23.77 8.26 5.06
CA GLU A 122 -22.43 8.79 4.79
C GLU A 122 -21.74 8.02 3.67
N GLN A 123 -20.72 8.66 3.07
CA GLN A 123 -19.97 8.05 1.97
C GLN A 123 -18.48 8.00 2.28
N ARG A 124 -17.87 6.85 2.04
CA ARG A 124 -16.45 6.60 2.10
C ARG A 124 -16.01 5.67 0.98
N TYR A 125 -14.91 6.06 0.35
CA TYR A 125 -14.16 5.28 -0.62
C TYR A 125 -12.70 5.27 -0.21
N VAL A 126 -11.95 4.25 -0.61
CA VAL A 126 -10.53 4.19 -0.31
C VAL A 126 -9.77 3.80 -1.56
N PHE A 127 -8.72 4.57 -1.84
CA PHE A 127 -7.73 4.22 -2.84
C PHE A 127 -6.46 3.77 -2.14
N THR A 128 -5.89 2.64 -2.52
CA THR A 128 -4.65 2.14 -1.92
C THR A 128 -3.56 1.91 -2.95
N MET A 129 -2.31 2.06 -2.52
CA MET A 129 -1.15 1.65 -3.31
C MET A 129 -0.19 0.84 -2.44
N TYR A 130 0.32 -0.25 -2.97
CA TYR A 130 1.12 -1.20 -2.23
C TYR A 130 2.07 -1.95 -3.16
N SER A 131 2.97 -2.74 -2.58
CA SER A 131 3.87 -3.60 -3.34
C SER A 131 3.92 -4.97 -2.68
N ALA A 132 3.66 -6.02 -3.48
CA ALA A 132 3.75 -7.39 -3.01
C ALA A 132 5.20 -7.75 -2.67
N GLY A 133 5.45 -8.39 -1.53
CA GLY A 133 6.80 -8.84 -1.16
C GLY A 133 7.34 -9.93 -2.09
N GLY A 134 6.45 -10.62 -2.81
CA GLY A 134 6.81 -11.65 -3.79
C GLY A 134 7.71 -11.15 -4.92
N ILE A 135 7.63 -9.89 -5.33
CA ILE A 135 8.48 -9.37 -6.42
C ILE A 135 9.95 -9.26 -6.00
N TRP A 136 10.21 -8.88 -4.74
CA TRP A 136 11.58 -8.90 -4.19
C TRP A 136 12.09 -10.31 -4.07
N ARG A 137 11.30 -11.24 -3.54
CA ARG A 137 11.68 -12.65 -3.46
C ARG A 137 12.01 -13.23 -4.84
N TYR A 138 11.17 -12.96 -5.82
CA TYR A 138 11.37 -13.40 -7.21
C TYR A 138 12.70 -12.87 -7.78
N ARG A 139 13.00 -11.57 -7.58
CA ARG A 139 14.29 -10.99 -7.97
C ARG A 139 15.47 -11.66 -7.23
N ASP A 140 15.35 -11.84 -5.93
CA ASP A 140 16.40 -12.40 -5.08
C ASP A 140 16.65 -13.89 -5.38
N HIS A 141 15.65 -14.59 -5.92
CA HIS A 141 15.76 -15.91 -6.53
C HIS A 141 16.32 -15.88 -7.96
N GLY A 142 16.88 -14.76 -8.42
CA GLY A 142 17.43 -14.64 -9.77
C GLY A 142 16.36 -14.61 -10.87
N TRP A 143 15.16 -14.13 -10.54
CA TRP A 143 13.99 -14.09 -11.44
C TRP A 143 13.42 -15.47 -11.76
N MET A 144 13.43 -16.35 -10.76
CA MET A 144 12.86 -17.70 -10.83
C MET A 144 11.71 -17.84 -9.85
N THR A 145 10.70 -18.64 -10.22
CA THR A 145 9.65 -19.05 -9.29
C THR A 145 10.25 -19.81 -8.11
N ASP A 146 9.52 -19.88 -6.99
CA ASP A 146 9.98 -20.63 -5.81
C ASP A 146 10.26 -22.11 -6.13
N ILE A 147 9.53 -22.70 -7.09
CA ILE A 147 9.72 -24.08 -7.56
C ILE A 147 11.06 -24.20 -8.32
N GLU A 148 11.27 -23.35 -9.33
CA GLU A 148 12.49 -23.35 -10.14
C GLU A 148 13.74 -23.07 -9.29
N TYR A 149 13.68 -22.10 -8.37
CA TYR A 149 14.78 -21.78 -7.47
C TYR A 149 15.13 -22.94 -6.53
N ALA A 150 14.12 -23.68 -6.06
CA ALA A 150 14.32 -24.85 -5.21
C ALA A 150 14.82 -26.10 -5.98
N GLY A 151 14.84 -26.04 -7.32
CA GLY A 151 15.17 -27.19 -8.17
C GLY A 151 14.13 -28.32 -8.10
N LEU A 152 12.87 -27.96 -7.82
CA LEU A 152 11.73 -28.88 -7.70
C LEU A 152 10.94 -28.98 -9.00
#